data_AF-A0A1J5TV70-F1
#
_entry.id   AF-A0A1J5TV70-F1
#
_cell.length_a   1.000
_cell.length_b   1.000
_cell.length_c   1.000
_cell.angle_alpha   90.00
_cell.angle_beta   90.00
_cell.angle_gamma   90.00
#
_symmetry.space_group_name_H-M   'P 1'
#
loop_
_entity.id
_entity.type
_entity.pdbx_description
1 polymer ?
#
loop_
_entity_poly.entity_id
_entity_poly.type
_entity_poly.pdbx_seq_one_letter_code
_entity_poly.pdbx_strand_id
1 'polypeptide(L)'
;MQTPKQLITLTKEHHLSLSLANKAINAKKLGNETTICQLIIETFERDLLSHFVFEEQHILPLLKQHNQQDCQRIIDEHKCLLNLAKHINAGNLLEFGELLKTHTRFEDRVLFKKISTDNLNKIPVHPIVKNQ
;
A
#
# COMPACT_ATOMS: atom_id res chain seq x y z
N MET A 1 -15.33 -13.64 -17.19
CA MET A 1 -14.55 -13.97 -15.98
C MET A 1 -14.80 -12.87 -14.95
N GLN A 2 -15.32 -13.21 -13.77
CA GLN A 2 -15.53 -12.23 -12.69
C GLN A 2 -14.19 -11.98 -11.99
N THR A 3 -13.84 -10.71 -11.77
CA THR A 3 -12.65 -10.34 -10.98
C THR A 3 -12.83 -10.83 -9.55
N PRO A 4 -11.84 -11.55 -8.95
CA PRO A 4 -11.92 -11.98 -7.55
C PRO A 4 -12.23 -10.82 -6.60
N LYS A 5 -13.11 -11.04 -5.63
CA LYS A 5 -13.51 -10.00 -4.66
C LYS A 5 -12.32 -9.47 -3.86
N GLN A 6 -11.35 -10.33 -3.59
CA GLN A 6 -10.10 -10.04 -2.93
C GLN A 6 -9.32 -8.94 -3.67
N LEU A 7 -9.19 -9.10 -5.00
CA LEU A 7 -8.48 -8.13 -5.84
C LEU A 7 -9.25 -6.80 -5.95
N ILE A 8 -10.59 -6.85 -5.93
CA ILE A 8 -11.42 -5.63 -5.92
C ILE A 8 -11.20 -4.85 -4.62
N THR A 9 -11.13 -5.52 -3.47
CA THR A 9 -10.85 -4.86 -2.18
C THR A 9 -9.46 -4.24 -2.17
N LEU A 10 -8.42 -5.00 -2.51
CA LEU A 10 -7.04 -4.47 -2.57
C LEU A 10 -6.90 -3.30 -3.55
N THR A 11 -7.54 -3.39 -4.72
CA THR A 11 -7.53 -2.29 -5.70
C THR A 11 -8.15 -1.01 -5.11
N LYS A 12 -9.21 -1.12 -4.30
CA LYS A 12 -9.80 0.06 -3.63
C LYS A 12 -8.86 0.65 -2.60
N GLU A 13 -8.19 -0.18 -1.80
CA GLU A 13 -7.18 0.25 -0.82
C GLU A 13 -6.01 0.94 -1.53
N HIS A 14 -5.52 0.38 -2.64
CA HIS A 14 -4.50 0.99 -3.49
C HIS A 14 -4.92 2.35 -4.09
N HIS A 15 -6.20 2.52 -4.44
CA HIS A 15 -6.69 3.84 -4.85
C HIS A 15 -6.58 4.88 -3.72
N LEU A 16 -6.83 4.49 -2.47
CA LEU A 16 -6.64 5.36 -1.31
C LEU A 16 -5.15 5.64 -1.06
N SER A 17 -4.29 4.63 -1.14
CA SER A 17 -2.83 4.78 -1.03
C SER A 17 -2.27 5.74 -2.08
N LEU A 18 -2.70 5.62 -3.34
CA LEU A 18 -2.30 6.52 -4.42
C LEU A 18 -2.83 7.94 -4.22
N SER A 19 -4.04 8.10 -3.66
CA SER A 19 -4.58 9.42 -3.33
C SER A 19 -3.73 10.09 -2.25
N LEU A 20 -3.42 9.39 -1.15
CA LEU A 20 -2.55 9.88 -0.08
C LEU A 20 -1.14 10.22 -0.60
N ALA A 21 -0.57 9.34 -1.44
CA ALA A 21 0.72 9.56 -2.05
C ALA A 21 0.77 10.86 -2.88
N ASN A 22 -0.24 11.10 -3.73
CA ASN A 22 -0.30 12.32 -4.51
C ASN A 22 -0.50 13.57 -3.63
N LYS A 23 -1.25 13.47 -2.53
CA LYS A 23 -1.36 14.57 -1.56
C LYS A 23 0.00 14.91 -0.94
N ALA A 24 0.76 13.90 -0.52
CA ALA A 24 2.11 14.08 0.04
C ALA A 24 3.07 14.73 -0.95
N ILE A 25 3.09 14.26 -2.21
CA ILE A 25 3.93 14.83 -3.28
C ILE A 25 3.61 16.32 -3.51
N ASN A 26 2.33 16.70 -3.47
CA ASN A 26 1.91 18.07 -3.77
C ASN A 26 1.87 18.99 -2.54
N ALA A 27 2.12 18.47 -1.33
CA ALA A 27 1.83 19.19 -0.10
C ALA A 27 2.58 20.53 0.00
N LYS A 28 3.88 20.50 -0.35
CA LYS A 28 4.74 21.70 -0.37
C LYS A 28 4.27 22.75 -1.37
N LYS A 29 3.82 22.32 -2.55
CA LYS A 29 3.28 23.24 -3.58
C LYS A 29 1.98 23.89 -3.12
N LEU A 30 1.18 23.18 -2.33
CA LEU A 30 -0.12 23.62 -1.84
C LEU A 30 -0.05 24.31 -0.47
N GLY A 31 1.12 24.34 0.19
CA GLY A 31 1.32 24.95 1.50
C GLY A 31 0.52 24.27 2.62
N ASN A 32 0.28 22.97 2.52
CA ASN A 32 -0.55 22.21 3.47
C ASN A 32 0.20 21.03 4.12
N GLU A 33 1.54 21.11 4.21
CA GLU A 33 2.41 20.05 4.72
C GLU A 33 1.96 19.50 6.08
N THR A 34 1.69 20.39 7.05
CA THR A 34 1.25 19.99 8.40
C THR A 34 -0.03 19.16 8.37
N THR A 35 -1.02 19.57 7.58
CA THR A 35 -2.28 18.84 7.41
C THR A 35 -2.05 17.48 6.78
N ILE A 36 -1.16 17.38 5.78
CA ILE A 36 -0.86 16.12 5.12
C ILE A 36 -0.05 15.18 6.01
N CYS A 37 0.89 15.68 6.81
CA CYS A 37 1.59 14.88 7.83
C CYS A 37 0.60 14.23 8.80
N GLN A 38 -0.34 15.01 9.35
CA GLN A 38 -1.36 14.49 10.27
C GLN A 38 -2.22 13.42 9.60
N LEU A 39 -2.67 13.68 8.36
CA LEU A 39 -3.44 12.72 7.59
C LEU A 39 -2.67 11.41 7.34
N ILE A 40 -1.36 11.49 7.08
CA ILE A 40 -0.51 10.31 6.90
C ILE A 40 -0.47 9.51 8.20
N ILE A 41 -0.21 10.14 9.34
CA ILE A 41 -0.14 9.45 10.65
C ILE A 41 -1.44 8.67 10.90
N GLU A 42 -2.59 9.35 10.80
CA GLU A 42 -3.91 8.76 11.05
C GLU A 42 -4.24 7.63 10.07
N THR A 43 -3.97 7.82 8.78
CA THR A 43 -4.26 6.82 7.74
C THR A 43 -3.32 5.62 7.85
N PHE A 44 -2.08 5.85 8.27
CA PHE A 44 -1.09 4.79 8.38
C PHE A 44 -1.44 3.82 9.51
N GLU A 45 -1.81 4.36 10.67
CA GLU A 45 -2.22 3.57 11.83
C GLU A 45 -3.54 2.84 11.60
N ARG A 46 -4.51 3.51 10.98
CA ARG A 46 -5.86 2.94 10.77
C ARG A 46 -5.90 1.92 9.63
N ASP A 47 -5.27 2.23 8.50
CA ASP A 47 -5.52 1.52 7.24
C ASP A 47 -4.25 0.82 6.70
N LEU A 48 -3.16 1.57 6.44
CA LEU A 48 -2.00 1.04 5.71
C LEU A 48 -1.26 -0.09 6.44
N LEU A 49 -1.16 -0.02 7.77
CA LEU A 49 -0.55 -1.11 8.55
C LEU A 49 -1.29 -2.44 8.35
N SER A 50 -2.62 -2.41 8.45
CA SER A 50 -3.47 -3.59 8.27
C SER A 50 -3.36 -4.13 6.84
N HIS A 51 -3.28 -3.24 5.85
CA HIS A 51 -3.08 -3.58 4.45
C HIS A 51 -1.75 -4.31 4.22
N PHE A 52 -0.62 -3.75 4.65
CA PHE A 52 0.70 -4.39 4.50
C PHE A 52 0.79 -5.75 5.19
N VAL A 53 0.26 -5.86 6.41
CA VAL A 53 0.24 -7.14 7.14
C VAL A 53 -0.54 -8.20 6.36
N PHE A 54 -1.68 -7.82 5.78
CA PHE A 54 -2.48 -8.75 4.99
C PHE A 54 -1.73 -9.21 3.73
N GLU A 55 -1.06 -8.32 3.03
CA GLU A 55 -0.26 -8.67 1.85
C GLU A 55 0.87 -9.63 2.20
N GLU A 56 1.60 -9.35 3.26
CA GLU A 56 2.68 -10.21 3.74
C GLU A 56 2.20 -11.59 4.17
N GLN A 57 1.00 -11.68 4.77
CA GLN A 57 0.42 -12.94 5.27
C GLN A 57 -0.31 -13.76 4.20
N HIS A 58 -0.90 -13.12 3.19
CA HIS A 58 -1.81 -13.77 2.26
C HIS A 58 -1.41 -13.63 0.80
N ILE A 59 -0.83 -12.50 0.39
CA ILE A 59 -0.51 -12.23 -1.02
C ILE A 59 0.90 -12.70 -1.37
N LEU A 60 1.92 -12.23 -0.64
CA LEU A 60 3.32 -12.57 -0.92
C LEU A 60 3.61 -14.08 -0.85
N PRO A 61 2.99 -14.89 0.04
CA PRO A 61 3.19 -16.34 0.05
C PRO A 61 2.77 -17.03 -1.25
N LEU A 62 1.80 -16.48 -1.99
CA LEU A 62 1.37 -17.02 -3.29
C LEU A 62 2.42 -16.82 -4.39
N LEU A 63 3.36 -15.90 -4.18
CA LEU A 63 4.37 -15.48 -5.15
C LEU A 63 5.79 -15.94 -4.80
N LYS A 64 6.03 -16.29 -3.54
CA LYS A 64 7.36 -16.53 -2.96
C LYS A 64 8.19 -17.56 -3.72
N GLN A 65 7.57 -18.60 -4.29
CA GLN A 65 8.29 -19.65 -5.03
C GLN A 65 8.91 -19.16 -6.34
N HIS A 66 8.34 -18.12 -6.98
CA HIS A 66 8.77 -17.68 -8.31
C HIS A 66 9.21 -16.20 -8.35
N ASN A 67 8.93 -15.43 -7.30
CA ASN A 67 9.15 -13.97 -7.27
C ASN A 67 9.79 -13.52 -5.95
N GLN A 68 10.68 -14.33 -5.36
CA GLN A 68 11.26 -14.05 -4.05
C GLN A 68 11.91 -12.66 -3.95
N GLN A 69 12.61 -12.21 -5.00
CA GLN A 69 13.22 -10.88 -5.03
C GLN A 69 12.18 -9.76 -4.98
N ASP A 70 11.10 -9.87 -5.75
CA ASP A 70 10.01 -8.88 -5.72
C ASP A 70 9.29 -8.89 -4.37
N CYS A 71 9.07 -10.07 -3.78
CA CYS A 71 8.48 -10.17 -2.44
C CYS A 71 9.36 -9.52 -1.37
N GLN A 72 10.68 -9.74 -1.44
CA GLN A 72 11.64 -9.13 -0.52
C GLN A 72 11.64 -7.61 -0.67
N ARG A 73 11.62 -7.11 -1.91
CA ARG A 73 11.49 -5.69 -2.21
C ARG A 73 10.24 -5.09 -1.56
N ILE A 74 9.07 -5.71 -1.71
CA ILE A 74 7.82 -5.24 -1.09
C ILE A 74 7.97 -5.11 0.44
N ILE A 75 8.50 -6.14 1.09
CA ILE A 75 8.70 -6.14 2.55
C ILE A 75 9.64 -5.00 2.99
N ASP A 76 10.70 -4.73 2.22
CA ASP A 76 11.64 -3.66 2.55
C ASP A 76 11.05 -2.26 2.27
N GLU A 77 10.24 -2.13 1.22
CA GLU A 77 9.44 -0.92 0.96
C GLU A 77 8.42 -0.66 2.09
N HIS A 78 7.72 -1.68 2.60
CA HIS A 78 6.81 -1.58 3.75
C HIS A 78 7.51 -1.05 5.00
N LYS A 79 8.69 -1.59 5.33
CA LYS A 79 9.48 -1.12 6.48
C LYS A 79 9.92 0.32 6.31
N CYS A 80 10.32 0.71 5.10
CA CYS A 80 10.71 2.08 4.81
C CYS A 80 9.52 3.04 4.94
N LEU A 81 8.37 2.70 4.37
CA LEU A 81 7.11 3.45 4.50
C LEU A 81 6.68 3.61 5.96
N LEU A 82 6.78 2.53 6.75
CA LEU A 82 6.53 2.55 8.20
C LEU A 82 7.45 3.52 8.93
N ASN A 83 8.75 3.48 8.62
CA ASN A 83 9.73 4.35 9.26
C ASN A 83 9.51 5.83 8.89
N LEU A 84 9.20 6.11 7.61
CA LEU A 84 8.87 7.45 7.14
C LEU A 84 7.60 7.98 7.79
N ALA A 85 6.54 7.17 7.86
CA ALA A 85 5.27 7.57 8.48
C ALA A 85 5.43 7.91 9.98
N LYS A 86 6.20 7.10 10.73
CA LYS A 86 6.46 7.35 12.16
C LYS A 86 7.19 8.65 12.44
N HIS A 87 8.02 9.10 11.50
CA HIS A 87 8.84 10.31 11.63
C HIS A 87 8.45 11.38 10.60
N ILE A 88 7.21 11.34 10.11
CA ILE A 88 6.78 12.17 8.99
C ILE A 88 6.82 13.65 9.36
N ASN A 89 7.38 14.45 8.47
CA ASN A 89 7.46 15.89 8.59
C ASN A 89 7.56 16.52 7.19
N ALA A 90 7.52 17.85 7.10
CA ALA A 90 7.55 18.56 5.82
C ALA A 90 8.78 18.21 4.94
N GLY A 91 9.91 17.81 5.55
CA GLY A 91 11.14 17.46 4.85
C GLY A 91 11.11 16.11 4.14
N ASN A 92 10.28 15.16 4.57
CA ASN A 92 10.22 13.79 4.01
C ASN A 92 8.87 13.43 3.37
N LEU A 93 7.93 14.37 3.26
CA LEU A 93 6.64 14.17 2.57
C LEU A 93 6.79 13.73 1.11
N LEU A 94 7.72 14.34 0.38
CA LEU A 94 7.95 14.00 -1.02
C LEU A 94 8.44 12.56 -1.16
N GLU A 95 9.44 12.18 -0.36
CA GLU A 95 10.00 10.83 -0.33
C GLU A 95 8.93 9.79 0.01
N PHE A 96 8.15 10.02 1.07
CA PHE A 96 7.04 9.15 1.44
C PHE A 96 6.04 9.00 0.29
N GLY A 97 5.64 10.11 -0.34
CA GLY A 97 4.66 10.10 -1.43
C GLY A 97 5.18 9.38 -2.68
N GLU A 98 6.43 9.59 -3.06
CA GLU A 98 7.04 8.91 -4.22
C GLU A 98 7.21 7.42 -3.99
N LEU A 99 7.67 7.03 -2.78
CA LEU A 99 7.80 5.63 -2.39
C LEU A 99 6.44 4.94 -2.41
N LEU A 100 5.44 5.48 -1.71
CA LEU A 100 4.10 4.89 -1.62
C LEU A 100 3.46 4.73 -3.01
N LYS A 101 3.62 5.73 -3.88
CA LYS A 101 3.12 5.68 -5.25
C LYS A 101 3.80 4.62 -6.10
N THR A 102 5.12 4.50 -5.99
CA THR A 102 5.91 3.55 -6.77
C THR A 102 5.62 2.13 -6.33
N HIS A 103 5.60 1.91 -5.02
CA HIS A 103 5.22 0.67 -4.34
C HIS A 103 3.82 0.18 -4.80
N THR A 104 2.78 0.98 -4.56
CA THR A 104 1.39 0.63 -4.90
C THR A 104 1.22 0.30 -6.39
N ARG A 105 1.88 1.08 -7.28
CA ARG A 105 1.82 0.83 -8.74
C ARG A 105 2.53 -0.44 -9.15
N PHE A 106 3.63 -0.78 -8.48
CA PHE A 106 4.37 -1.99 -8.78
C PHE A 106 3.53 -3.22 -8.42
N GLU A 107 2.84 -3.20 -7.29
CA GLU A 107 1.92 -4.26 -6.87
C GLU A 107 0.80 -4.46 -7.88
N ASP A 108 0.04 -3.41 -8.18
CA ASP A 108 -1.10 -3.46 -9.10
C ASP A 108 -0.72 -3.90 -10.52
N ARG A 109 0.37 -3.32 -11.05
CA ARG A 109 0.66 -3.41 -12.48
C ARG A 109 1.58 -4.56 -12.82
N VAL A 110 2.37 -5.03 -11.85
CA VAL A 110 3.41 -6.03 -12.06
C VAL A 110 3.19 -7.22 -11.16
N LEU A 111 3.25 -7.06 -9.85
CA LEU A 111 3.36 -8.19 -8.93
C LEU A 111 2.05 -9.00 -8.86
N PHE A 112 0.91 -8.35 -8.65
CA PHE A 112 -0.38 -9.04 -8.47
C PHE A 112 -0.87 -9.69 -9.76
N LYS A 113 -0.45 -9.18 -10.94
CA LYS A 113 -0.73 -9.82 -12.23
C LYS A 113 -0.05 -11.18 -12.41
N LYS A 114 0.95 -11.49 -11.58
CA LYS A 114 1.62 -12.80 -11.58
C LYS A 114 0.88 -13.86 -10.75
N ILE A 115 -0.18 -13.47 -10.03
CA ILE A 115 -0.98 -14.40 -9.22
C ILE A 115 -2.12 -14.94 -10.07
N SER A 116 -2.32 -16.27 -10.07
CA SER A 116 -3.46 -16.88 -10.73
C SER A 116 -4.77 -16.59 -9.98
N THR A 117 -5.87 -16.45 -10.73
CA THR A 117 -7.22 -16.26 -10.18
C THR A 117 -7.59 -17.32 -9.15
N ASP A 118 -7.23 -18.59 -9.40
CA ASP A 118 -7.51 -19.70 -8.49
C ASP A 118 -6.80 -19.57 -7.15
N ASN A 119 -5.60 -18.97 -7.13
CA ASN A 119 -4.88 -18.71 -5.89
C ASN A 119 -5.45 -17.50 -5.16
N LEU A 120 -5.86 -16.45 -5.87
CA LEU A 120 -6.55 -15.29 -5.27
C LEU A 120 -7.90 -15.66 -4.65
N ASN A 121 -8.60 -16.66 -5.17
CA ASN A 121 -9.88 -17.09 -4.60
C ASN A 121 -9.72 -17.89 -3.29
N LYS A 122 -8.50 -18.35 -2.95
CA LYS A 122 -8.22 -19.16 -1.74
C LYS A 122 -7.87 -18.32 -0.52
N ILE A 123 -7.56 -17.04 -0.69
CA ILE A 123 -7.25 -16.15 0.44
C ILE A 123 -8.52 -15.47 0.96
N PRO A 124 -8.56 -15.11 2.26
CA PRO A 124 -9.64 -14.29 2.80
C PRO A 124 -9.72 -12.95 2.06
N VAL A 125 -10.90 -12.32 2.06
CA VAL A 125 -11.00 -10.90 1.67
C VAL A 125 -10.41 -10.08 2.80
N HIS A 126 -9.58 -9.08 2.48
CA HIS A 126 -9.06 -8.15 3.50
C HIS A 126 -10.25 -7.57 4.28
N PRO A 127 -10.25 -7.68 5.63
CA PRO A 127 -11.28 -7.06 6.44
C PRO A 127 -11.15 -5.54 6.29
N ILE A 128 -11.95 -4.98 5.37
CA ILE A 128 -12.12 -3.54 5.26
C ILE A 128 -12.40 -3.04 6.66
N VAL A 129 -11.51 -2.21 7.20
CA VAL A 129 -11.76 -1.49 8.44
C VAL A 129 -13.00 -0.67 8.15
N LYS A 130 -14.16 -1.12 8.65
CA LYS A 130 -15.42 -0.42 8.47
C LYS A 130 -15.20 0.96 9.07
N ASN A 131 -15.10 1.97 8.22
CA ASN A 131 -15.22 3.35 8.64
C ASN A 131 -16.47 3.44 9.52
N GLN A 132 -16.28 3.86 10.77
CA GLN A 132 -17.36 4.36 11.60
C GLN A 132 -17.96 5.59 10.94
#